data_AF-A0A923TKJ9-F1
#
_entry.id   AF-A0A923TKJ9-F1
#
_cell.length_a   1.000
_cell.length_b   1.000
_cell.length_c   1.000
_cell.angle_alpha   90.00
_cell.angle_beta   90.00
_cell.angle_gamma   90.00
#
_symmetry.space_group_name_H-M   'P 1'
#
loop_
_entity.id
_entity.type
_entity.pdbx_description
1 polymer ?
#
loop_
_entity_poly.entity_id
_entity_poly.type
_entity_poly.pdbx_seq_one_letter_code
_entity_poly.pdbx_strand_id
1 'polypeptide(L)' 'ITAEEVDRILGSVLSYADESFDPLLEIGFVTSIRKEWAWRQKNGESTANLAAFARFADPDR' A
#
# COMPACT_ATOMS: atom_id res chain seq x y z
N ILE A 1 19.33 26.02 10.32
CA ILE A 1 18.73 24.70 10.52
C ILE A 1 18.52 24.52 12.03
N THR A 2 17.29 24.76 12.50
CA THR A 2 16.86 24.52 13.88
C THR A 2 16.14 23.18 14.02
N ALA A 3 15.90 22.74 15.26
CA ALA A 3 15.14 21.52 15.52
C ALA A 3 13.69 21.65 15.00
N GLU A 4 13.07 22.81 15.16
CA GLU A 4 11.71 23.08 14.68
C GLU A 4 11.62 23.06 13.15
N GLU A 5 12.65 23.56 12.46
CA GLU A 5 12.73 23.50 11.00
C GLU A 5 12.80 22.05 10.50
N VAL A 6 13.57 21.20 11.17
CA VAL A 6 13.67 19.77 10.84
C VAL A 6 12.35 19.06 11.11
N ASP A 7 11.75 19.28 12.28
CA ASP A 7 10.47 18.67 12.67
C ASP A 7 9.36 19.01 11.66
N ARG A 8 9.25 20.28 11.27
CA ARG A 8 8.28 20.73 10.26
C ARG A 8 8.47 20.03 8.91
N ILE A 9 9.71 19.88 8.45
CA ILE A 9 10.01 19.22 7.17
C ILE A 9 9.65 17.73 7.25
N LEU A 10 10.07 17.05 8.31
CA LEU A 10 9.76 15.62 8.49
C LEU A 10 8.26 15.38 8.65
N GLY A 11 7.55 16.25 9.37
CA GLY A 11 6.09 16.24 9.45
C GLY A 11 5.42 16.39 8.08
N SER A 12 5.94 17.31 7.26
CA SER A 12 5.44 17.50 5.89
C SER A 12 5.66 16.24 5.04
N VAL A 13 6.86 15.64 5.12
CA VAL A 13 7.16 14.39 4.40
C VAL A 13 6.25 13.25 4.84
N LEU A 14 6.01 13.10 6.15
CA LEU A 14 5.12 12.09 6.69
C LEU A 14 3.69 12.28 6.15
N SER A 15 3.14 13.50 6.21
CA SER A 15 1.80 13.79 5.70
C SER A 15 1.67 13.48 4.22
N TYR A 16 2.61 13.95 3.38
CA TYR A 16 2.56 13.67 1.95
C TYR A 16 2.73 12.19 1.63
N ALA A 17 3.60 11.49 2.36
CA ALA A 17 3.77 10.06 2.20
C ALA A 17 2.49 9.31 2.54
N ASP A 18 1.86 9.61 3.67
CA ASP A 18 0.63 8.96 4.14
C ASP A 18 -0.55 9.23 3.19
N GLU A 19 -0.80 10.49 2.84
CA GLU A 19 -1.91 10.89 1.98
C GLU A 19 -1.78 10.34 0.54
N SER A 20 -0.54 10.21 0.04
CA SER A 20 -0.30 9.79 -1.34
C SER A 20 -0.12 8.28 -1.50
N PHE A 21 0.08 7.54 -0.41
CA PHE A 21 0.47 6.12 -0.47
C PHE A 21 -0.57 5.25 -1.19
N ASP A 22 -1.82 5.29 -0.74
CA ASP A 22 -2.90 4.47 -1.28
C ASP A 22 -3.20 4.79 -2.77
N PRO A 23 -3.33 6.07 -3.19
CA PRO A 23 -3.47 6.41 -4.61
C PRO A 23 -2.31 5.94 -5.48
N LEU A 24 -1.07 6.03 -5.00
CA LEU A 24 0.10 5.57 -5.75
C LEU A 24 0.15 4.05 -5.89
N LEU A 25 -0.27 3.31 -4.86
CA LEU A 25 -0.45 1.86 -4.96
C LEU A 25 -1.53 1.51 -5.98
N GLU A 26 -2.61 2.29 -6.05
CA GLU A 26 -3.67 2.08 -7.03
C GLU A 26 -3.19 2.22 -8.47
N ILE A 27 -2.41 3.26 -8.74
CA ILE A 27 -1.89 3.55 -10.09
C ILE A 27 -0.82 2.54 -10.48
N GLY A 28 0.14 2.27 -9.59
CA GLY A 28 1.35 1.52 -9.93
C GLY A 28 1.26 0.01 -9.71
N PHE A 29 0.44 -0.43 -8.75
CA PHE A 29 0.57 -1.78 -8.18
C PHE A 29 -0.70 -2.62 -8.18
N VAL A 30 -1.90 -2.04 -8.40
CA VAL A 30 -3.17 -2.80 -8.37
C VAL A 30 -3.15 -4.05 -9.24
N THR A 31 -2.62 -3.96 -10.46
CA THR A 31 -2.57 -5.11 -11.36
C THR A 31 -1.66 -6.21 -10.83
N SER A 32 -0.52 -5.85 -10.23
CA SER A 32 0.44 -6.81 -9.66
C SER A 32 -0.11 -7.44 -8.38
N ILE A 33 -0.76 -6.66 -7.52
CA ILE A 33 -1.42 -7.15 -6.29
C ILE A 33 -2.50 -8.18 -6.64
N ARG A 34 -3.35 -7.90 -7.65
CA ARG A 34 -4.37 -8.83 -8.13
C ARG A 34 -3.78 -10.14 -8.66
N LYS A 35 -2.70 -10.04 -9.45
CA LYS A 35 -2.02 -11.22 -10.03
C LYS A 35 -1.40 -12.10 -8.95
N GLU A 36 -0.70 -11.49 -8.00
CA GLU A 36 -0.12 -12.22 -6.87
C GLU A 36 -1.20 -12.88 -6.01
N TRP A 37 -2.29 -12.17 -5.71
CA TRP A 37 -3.41 -12.74 -4.96
C TRP A 37 -4.00 -13.97 -5.65
N ALA A 38 -4.31 -13.85 -6.95
CA ALA A 38 -4.85 -14.96 -7.74
C ALA A 38 -3.85 -16.13 -7.81
N TRP A 39 -2.56 -15.84 -7.95
CA TRP A 39 -1.51 -16.85 -7.91
C TRP A 39 -1.50 -17.58 -6.57
N ARG A 40 -1.57 -16.86 -5.44
CA ARG A 40 -1.58 -17.47 -4.12
C ARG A 40 -2.80 -18.37 -3.90
N GLN A 41 -3.99 -17.88 -4.21
CA GLN A 41 -5.24 -18.65 -4.13
C GLN A 41 -5.16 -19.95 -4.95
N LYS A 42 -4.65 -19.87 -6.19
CA LYS A 42 -4.51 -21.02 -7.08
C LYS A 42 -3.55 -22.08 -6.54
N ASN A 43 -2.49 -21.66 -5.84
CA ASN A 43 -1.45 -22.57 -5.34
C ASN A 43 -1.64 -22.96 -3.86
N GLY A 44 -2.68 -22.45 -3.19
CA GLY A 44 -2.91 -22.68 -1.76
C GLY A 44 -1.94 -21.93 -0.84
N GLU A 45 -1.34 -20.84 -1.32
CA GLU A 45 -0.42 -20.01 -0.56
C GLU A 45 -1.17 -18.98 0.29
N SER A 46 -0.59 -18.60 1.43
CA SER A 46 -1.23 -17.65 2.36
C SER A 46 -1.31 -16.23 1.81
N THR A 47 -2.48 -15.58 1.89
CA THR A 47 -2.67 -14.16 1.53
C THR A 47 -2.50 -13.20 2.69
N ALA A 48 -2.01 -13.65 3.86
CA ALA A 48 -1.93 -12.83 5.08
C ALA A 48 -1.17 -11.50 4.90
N ASN A 49 -0.08 -11.48 4.12
CA ASN A 49 0.67 -10.26 3.81
C ASN A 49 -0.14 -9.30 2.92
N LEU A 50 -0.99 -9.84 2.06
CA LEU A 50 -1.84 -9.05 1.16
C LEU A 50 -3.14 -8.57 1.81
N ALA A 51 -3.42 -8.96 3.06
CA ALA A 51 -4.70 -8.68 3.72
C ALA A 51 -5.06 -7.18 3.74
N ALA A 52 -4.06 -6.31 3.92
CA ALA A 52 -4.25 -4.85 3.87
C ALA A 52 -4.72 -4.35 2.49
N PHE A 53 -4.43 -5.11 1.44
CA PHE A 53 -4.75 -4.82 0.05
C PHE A 53 -5.95 -5.62 -0.49
N ALA A 54 -6.68 -6.33 0.38
CA ALA A 54 -7.84 -7.14 -0.01
C ALA A 54 -8.86 -6.35 -0.84
N ARG A 55 -9.06 -5.06 -0.53
CA ARG A 55 -9.93 -4.15 -1.30
C ARG A 55 -9.59 -4.07 -2.80
N PHE A 56 -8.36 -4.40 -3.19
CA PHE A 56 -7.92 -4.38 -4.58
C PHE A 56 -8.04 -5.73 -5.27
N ALA A 57 -8.07 -6.84 -4.52
CA ALA A 57 -7.77 -8.15 -5.07
C ALA A 57 -8.70 -9.29 -4.60
N ASP A 58 -9.41 -9.10 -3.50
CA ASP A 58 -10.38 -10.06 -2.98
C ASP A 58 -11.77 -9.78 -3.58
N PRO A 59 -12.26 -10.63 -4.50
CA PRO A 59 -13.57 -10.44 -5.12
C PRO A 59 -14.73 -10.78 -4.18
N ASP A 60 -14.47 -11.47 -3.06
CA ASP A 60 -15.50 -11.95 -2.14
C ASP A 60 -15.70 -11.03 -0.93
N ARG A 61 -15.02 -9.88 -0.89
CA ARG A 61 -15.11 -8.86 0.15
C ARG A 61 -16.14 -7.77 -0.15
#